data_AF-A0A397V8S6-F1
#
_entry.id   AF-A0A397V8S6-F1
#
_cell.length_a   1.000
_cell.length_b   1.000
_cell.length_c   1.000
_cell.angle_alpha   90.00
_cell.angle_beta   90.00
_cell.angle_gamma   90.00
#
_symmetry.space_group_name_H-M   'P 1'
#
loop_
_entity.id
_entity.type
_entity.pdbx_description
1 polymer ?
#
loop_
_entity_poly.entity_id
_entity_poly.type
_entity_poly.pdbx_seq_one_letter_code
_entity_poly.pdbx_strand_id
1 'polypeptide(L)'
;MNTPIVIPKSVPYVSCIDDSYRLVDEIKRIVINLKKSKKIFEPIIHSSSETVRALHYVKCEIESYFRQYEDTFNKYKISLEKIKEFANEVVNVEKSHYFFYPYRHVKDKYEKLLKEYENYEKILHPILIKVIMNKQERQQEDILKVQKVPYICVK
;
A
#
# COMPACT_ATOMS: atom_id res chain seq x y z
N MET A 1 -24.19 20.50 30.75
CA MET A 1 -23.45 21.21 29.69
C MET A 1 -22.58 20.18 28.99
N ASN A 2 -22.93 19.82 27.75
CA ASN A 2 -22.19 18.82 26.98
C ASN A 2 -20.92 19.46 26.46
N THR A 3 -19.77 19.03 26.96
CA THR A 3 -18.47 19.34 26.37
C THR A 3 -18.44 18.78 24.95
N PRO A 4 -18.13 19.58 23.93
CA PRO A 4 -17.98 19.06 22.58
C PRO A 4 -16.83 18.05 22.58
N ILE A 5 -17.10 16.84 22.11
CA ILE A 5 -16.09 15.83 21.82
C ILE A 5 -15.21 16.42 20.72
N VAL A 6 -14.06 16.95 21.12
CA VAL A 6 -13.02 17.37 20.19
C VAL A 6 -12.48 16.10 19.56
N ILE A 7 -13.00 15.77 18.38
CA ILE A 7 -12.42 14.73 17.51
C ILE A 7 -10.98 15.17 17.27
N PRO A 8 -9.96 14.38 17.68
CA PRO A 8 -8.57 14.74 17.44
C PRO A 8 -8.39 14.94 15.94
N LYS A 9 -7.79 16.07 15.54
CA LYS A 9 -7.33 16.30 14.16
C LYS A 9 -6.59 15.04 13.70
N SER A 10 -7.02 14.47 12.58
CA SER A 10 -6.46 13.26 11.95
C SER A 10 -4.93 13.24 12.08
N VAL A 11 -4.42 12.18 12.69
CA VAL A 11 -3.03 12.10 13.11
C VAL A 11 -2.12 11.99 11.88
N PRO A 12 -1.00 12.74 11.78
CA PRO A 12 -0.12 12.76 10.59
C PRO A 12 0.51 11.40 10.21
N TYR A 13 0.38 10.37 11.04
CA TYR A 13 1.00 9.05 10.86
C TYR A 13 0.43 8.24 9.68
N VAL A 14 -0.78 8.55 9.19
CA VAL A 14 -1.40 7.76 8.11
C VAL A 14 -1.16 8.30 6.70
N SER A 15 -0.45 9.43 6.59
CA SER A 15 -0.03 9.99 5.30
C SER A 15 0.78 8.98 4.48
N CYS A 16 1.61 8.15 5.12
CA CYS A 16 2.45 7.18 4.41
C CYS A 16 1.63 6.14 3.61
N ILE A 17 0.46 5.74 4.12
CA ILE A 17 -0.43 4.80 3.42
C ILE A 17 -1.08 5.48 2.23
N ASP A 18 -1.57 6.71 2.41
CA ASP A 18 -2.18 7.50 1.34
C ASP A 18 -1.16 7.83 0.24
N ASP A 19 0.06 8.17 0.62
CA ASP A 19 1.17 8.43 -0.30
C ASP A 19 1.54 7.17 -1.08
N SER A 20 1.59 6.01 -0.42
CA SER A 20 1.85 4.72 -1.08
C SER A 20 0.73 4.37 -2.06
N TYR A 21 -0.54 4.60 -1.71
CA TYR A 21 -1.68 4.42 -2.61
C TYR A 21 -1.53 5.32 -3.85
N ARG A 22 -1.24 6.61 -3.65
CA ARG A 22 -1.03 7.57 -4.74
C ARG A 22 0.15 7.16 -5.63
N LEU A 23 1.26 6.71 -5.05
CA LEU A 23 2.44 6.24 -5.79
C LEU A 23 2.10 5.06 -6.70
N VAL A 24 1.34 4.06 -6.21
CA VAL A 24 0.92 2.92 -7.03
C VAL A 24 0.09 3.35 -8.24
N ASP A 25 -0.84 4.29 -8.04
CA ASP A 25 -1.65 4.81 -9.14
C ASP A 25 -0.83 5.64 -10.13
N GLU A 26 0.15 6.41 -9.66
CA GLU A 26 1.10 7.11 -10.53
C GLU A 26 1.95 6.13 -11.35
N ILE A 27 2.48 5.06 -10.72
CA ILE A 27 3.25 4.00 -11.41
C ILE A 27 2.39 3.35 -12.50
N LYS A 28 1.13 2.99 -12.20
CA LYS A 28 0.19 2.44 -13.20
C LYS A 28 0.02 3.37 -14.40
N ARG A 29 -0.16 4.68 -14.16
CA ARG A 29 -0.32 5.68 -15.23
C ARG A 29 0.95 5.85 -16.06
N ILE A 30 2.13 5.70 -15.47
CA ILE A 30 3.39 5.72 -16.22
C ILE A 30 3.48 4.45 -17.09
N VAL A 31 3.25 3.29 -16.49
CA VAL A 31 3.44 1.98 -17.12
C VAL A 31 2.42 1.70 -18.23
N ILE A 32 1.17 2.16 -18.10
CA ILE A 32 0.15 1.94 -19.15
C ILE A 32 0.56 2.57 -20.49
N ASN A 33 1.39 3.62 -20.45
CA ASN A 33 1.89 4.34 -21.62
C ASN A 33 3.18 3.73 -22.20
N LEU A 34 3.77 2.71 -21.57
CA LEU A 34 4.94 2.01 -22.09
C LEU A 34 4.54 1.07 -23.23
N LYS A 35 5.36 1.03 -24.28
CA LYS A 35 5.12 0.18 -25.46
C LYS A 35 5.73 -1.20 -25.31
N LYS A 36 7.00 -1.28 -24.92
CA LYS A 36 7.74 -2.56 -24.88
C LYS A 36 7.86 -3.12 -23.48
N SER A 37 8.12 -2.26 -22.50
CA SER A 37 8.44 -2.66 -21.13
C SER A 37 7.22 -2.77 -20.22
N LYS A 38 6.00 -2.59 -20.74
CA LYS A 38 4.78 -2.65 -19.92
C LYS A 38 4.66 -3.97 -19.13
N LYS A 39 4.87 -5.10 -19.81
CA LYS A 39 4.71 -6.44 -19.22
C LYS A 39 5.65 -6.71 -18.06
N ILE A 40 6.86 -6.14 -18.06
CA ILE A 40 7.80 -6.41 -16.97
C ILE A 40 7.30 -5.81 -15.66
N PHE A 41 6.52 -4.72 -15.66
CA PHE A 41 6.01 -4.09 -14.44
C PHE A 41 4.72 -4.73 -13.90
N GLU A 42 4.07 -5.64 -14.64
CA GLU A 42 2.80 -6.26 -14.23
C GLU A 42 2.84 -6.88 -12.83
N PRO A 43 3.87 -7.65 -12.44
CA PRO A 43 3.94 -8.27 -11.10
C PRO A 43 3.94 -7.24 -9.97
N ILE A 44 4.77 -6.20 -10.07
CA ILE A 44 4.86 -5.15 -9.06
C ILE A 44 3.55 -4.36 -8.99
N ILE A 45 2.96 -4.00 -10.14
CA ILE A 45 1.69 -3.27 -10.16
C ILE A 45 0.58 -4.09 -9.51
N HIS A 46 0.48 -5.37 -9.83
CA HIS A 46 -0.54 -6.24 -9.27
C HIS A 46 -0.38 -6.35 -7.76
N SER A 47 0.80 -6.78 -7.29
CA SER A 47 1.06 -6.99 -5.86
C SER A 47 0.91 -5.70 -5.05
N SER A 48 1.49 -4.59 -5.53
CA SER A 48 1.37 -3.30 -4.86
C SER A 48 -0.05 -2.79 -4.79
N SER A 49 -0.87 -3.04 -5.81
CA SER A 49 -2.29 -2.68 -5.78
C SER A 49 -3.06 -3.43 -4.71
N GLU A 50 -2.81 -4.72 -4.55
CA GLU A 50 -3.46 -5.53 -3.51
C GLU A 50 -3.00 -5.08 -2.13
N THR A 51 -1.69 -4.89 -1.95
CA THR A 51 -1.08 -4.43 -0.70
C THR A 51 -1.62 -3.06 -0.28
N VAL A 52 -1.64 -2.04 -1.15
CA VAL A 52 -2.16 -0.70 -0.78
C VAL A 52 -3.67 -0.69 -0.55
N ARG A 53 -4.43 -1.54 -1.26
CA ARG A 53 -5.87 -1.70 -0.98
C ARG A 53 -6.10 -2.30 0.40
N ALA A 54 -5.32 -3.32 0.78
CA ALA A 54 -5.38 -3.92 2.11
C ALA A 54 -5.00 -2.89 3.19
N LEU A 55 -3.91 -2.14 3.00
CA LEU A 55 -3.49 -1.07 3.91
C LEU A 55 -4.58 -0.01 4.09
N HIS A 56 -5.24 0.40 3.00
CA HIS A 56 -6.32 1.37 3.06
C HIS A 56 -7.57 0.80 3.77
N TYR A 57 -7.87 -0.49 3.59
CA TYR A 57 -8.97 -1.16 4.29
C TYR A 57 -8.77 -1.20 5.81
N VAL A 58 -7.54 -1.41 6.28
CA VAL A 58 -7.19 -1.42 7.71
C VAL A 58 -6.57 -0.12 8.21
N LYS A 59 -6.76 0.99 7.48
CA LYS A 59 -6.08 2.26 7.73
C LYS A 59 -6.25 2.78 9.17
N CYS A 60 -7.48 2.72 9.69
CA CYS A 60 -7.80 3.18 11.04
C CYS A 60 -7.20 2.26 12.11
N GLU A 61 -7.12 0.96 11.83
CA GLU A 61 -6.57 0.00 12.75
C GLU A 61 -5.03 0.08 12.79
N ILE A 62 -4.40 0.37 11.65
CA ILE A 62 -2.95 0.54 11.53
C ILE A 62 -2.45 1.69 12.40
N GLU A 63 -3.23 2.75 12.65
CA GLU A 63 -2.81 3.85 13.53
C GLU A 63 -2.25 3.36 14.87
N SER A 64 -2.89 2.34 15.46
CA SER A 64 -2.47 1.74 16.73
C SER A 64 -1.17 0.92 16.65
N TYR A 65 -0.81 0.46 15.44
CA TYR A 65 0.39 -0.31 15.15
C TYR A 65 1.49 0.52 14.49
N PHE A 66 1.19 1.76 14.09
CA PHE A 66 2.07 2.55 13.23
C PHE A 66 3.41 2.82 13.92
N ARG A 67 3.41 3.21 15.20
CA ARG A 67 4.67 3.44 15.95
C ARG A 67 5.57 2.20 16.00
N GLN A 68 5.03 0.99 15.91
CA GLN A 68 5.81 -0.24 15.94
C GLN A 68 6.40 -0.58 14.56
N TYR A 69 5.72 -0.18 13.48
CA TYR A 69 6.05 -0.61 12.11
C TYR A 69 6.29 0.55 11.13
N GLU A 70 6.44 1.77 11.63
CA GLU A 70 6.64 3.00 10.85
C GLU A 70 7.77 2.84 9.84
N ASP A 71 8.92 2.33 10.29
CA ASP A 71 10.07 2.05 9.42
C ASP A 71 9.74 1.11 8.27
N THR A 72 8.91 0.09 8.52
CA THR A 72 8.50 -0.87 7.49
C THR A 72 7.60 -0.20 6.45
N PHE A 73 6.61 0.59 6.89
CA PHE A 73 5.75 1.34 5.97
C PHE A 73 6.54 2.36 5.15
N ASN A 74 7.47 3.08 5.79
CA ASN A 74 8.33 4.05 5.12
C ASN A 74 9.27 3.37 4.10
N LYS A 75 9.89 2.24 4.45
CA LYS A 75 10.72 1.46 3.51
C LYS A 75 9.91 0.93 2.32
N TYR A 76 8.69 0.47 2.57
CA TYR A 76 7.77 0.09 1.50
C TYR A 76 7.47 1.27 0.56
N LYS A 77 7.11 2.44 1.11
CA LYS A 77 6.88 3.66 0.32
C LYS A 77 8.10 4.05 -0.52
N ILE A 78 9.30 4.07 0.09
CA ILE A 78 10.55 4.38 -0.61
C ILE A 78 10.80 3.40 -1.75
N SER A 79 10.47 2.12 -1.58
CA SER A 79 10.59 1.14 -2.66
C SER A 79 9.67 1.47 -3.85
N LEU A 80 8.45 1.94 -3.59
CA LEU A 80 7.53 2.41 -4.62
C LEU A 80 8.05 3.67 -5.33
N GLU A 81 8.66 4.61 -4.59
CA GLU A 81 9.31 5.79 -5.16
C GLU A 81 10.42 5.38 -6.15
N LYS A 82 11.29 4.44 -5.78
CA LYS A 82 12.33 3.90 -6.68
C LYS A 82 11.75 3.24 -7.93
N ILE A 83 10.66 2.49 -7.78
CA ILE A 83 9.96 1.86 -8.91
C ILE A 83 9.40 2.93 -9.86
N LYS A 84 8.80 3.99 -9.31
CA LYS A 84 8.28 5.13 -10.08
C LYS A 84 9.38 5.85 -10.83
N GLU A 85 10.50 6.15 -10.18
CA GLU A 85 11.68 6.74 -10.82
C GLU A 85 12.16 5.88 -11.99
N PHE A 86 12.32 4.58 -11.75
CA PHE A 86 12.71 3.64 -12.79
C PHE A 86 11.70 3.56 -13.95
N ALA A 87 10.39 3.55 -13.67
CA ALA A 87 9.37 3.58 -14.72
C ALA A 87 9.49 4.85 -15.60
N ASN A 88 9.79 6.00 -15.00
CA ASN A 88 10.05 7.24 -15.75
C ASN A 88 11.34 7.18 -16.58
N GLU A 89 12.41 6.59 -16.05
CA GLU A 89 13.63 6.34 -16.83
C GLU A 89 13.33 5.48 -18.07
N VAL A 90 12.55 4.42 -17.91
CA VAL A 90 12.14 3.55 -19.02
C VAL A 90 11.29 4.30 -20.03
N VAL A 91 10.37 5.18 -19.60
CA VAL A 91 9.64 6.07 -20.53
C VAL A 91 10.60 6.92 -21.35
N ASN A 92 11.61 7.51 -20.72
CA ASN A 92 12.59 8.36 -21.41
C ASN A 92 13.41 7.54 -22.41
N VAL A 93 13.83 6.34 -22.04
CA VAL A 93 14.51 5.40 -22.94
C VAL A 93 13.64 5.05 -24.16
N GLU A 94 12.39 4.67 -23.95
CA GLU A 94 11.48 4.29 -25.05
C GLU A 94 11.08 5.47 -25.95
N LYS A 95 11.09 6.71 -25.43
CA LYS A 95 10.86 7.93 -26.22
C LYS A 95 12.11 8.40 -26.95
N SER A 96 13.29 8.18 -26.38
CA SER A 96 14.54 8.57 -27.00
C SER A 96 14.77 7.75 -28.27
N HIS A 97 15.20 8.40 -29.36
CA HIS A 97 15.57 7.71 -30.60
C HIS A 97 16.92 6.95 -30.47
N TYR A 98 17.46 6.84 -29.25
CA TYR A 98 18.60 5.99 -28.94
C TYR A 98 18.17 4.53 -29.05
N PHE A 99 18.26 4.00 -30.28
CA PHE A 99 18.05 2.60 -30.65
C PHE A 99 18.88 1.58 -29.84
N PHE A 100 19.80 2.06 -28.99
CA PHE A 100 20.84 1.26 -28.35
C PHE A 100 20.81 1.28 -26.82
N TYR A 101 19.80 1.83 -26.12
CA TYR A 101 19.71 1.56 -24.68
C TYR A 101 19.48 0.04 -24.51
N PRO A 102 20.43 -0.71 -23.95
CA PRO A 102 20.32 -2.15 -23.97
C PRO A 102 19.16 -2.56 -23.06
N TYR A 103 18.09 -3.10 -23.63
CA TYR A 103 16.95 -3.65 -22.88
C TYR A 103 17.38 -4.65 -21.80
N ARG A 104 18.58 -5.24 -21.94
CA ARG A 104 19.25 -6.03 -20.89
C ARG A 104 19.43 -5.25 -19.59
N HIS A 105 19.88 -3.99 -19.64
CA HIS A 105 20.04 -3.17 -18.43
C HIS A 105 18.69 -2.80 -17.79
N VAL A 106 17.65 -2.59 -18.60
CA VAL A 106 16.28 -2.40 -18.09
C VAL A 106 15.84 -3.64 -17.31
N LYS A 107 16.04 -4.83 -17.88
CA LYS A 107 15.70 -6.09 -17.23
C LYS A 107 16.51 -6.31 -15.94
N ASP A 108 17.83 -6.14 -15.97
CA ASP A 108 18.70 -6.36 -14.81
C ASP A 108 18.37 -5.37 -13.67
N LYS A 109 18.08 -4.11 -13.99
CA LYS A 109 17.66 -3.10 -12.99
C LYS A 109 16.28 -3.42 -12.44
N TYR A 110 15.34 -3.84 -13.29
CA TYR A 110 14.01 -4.28 -12.87
C TYR A 110 14.09 -5.46 -11.89
N GLU A 111 14.86 -6.51 -12.20
CA GLU A 111 14.98 -7.69 -11.34
C GLU A 111 15.52 -7.35 -9.94
N LYS A 112 16.47 -6.41 -9.85
CA LYS A 112 16.98 -5.91 -8.57
C LYS A 112 15.90 -5.16 -7.78
N LEU A 113 15.15 -4.29 -8.45
CA LEU A 113 14.06 -3.53 -7.84
C LEU A 113 12.91 -4.45 -7.39
N LEU A 114 12.54 -5.43 -8.21
CA LEU A 114 11.52 -6.43 -7.88
C LEU A 114 11.93 -7.21 -6.63
N LYS A 115 13.18 -7.69 -6.57
CA LYS A 115 13.67 -8.42 -5.40
C LYS A 115 13.67 -7.56 -4.13
N GLU A 116 14.07 -6.30 -4.23
CA GLU A 116 14.01 -5.36 -3.10
C GLU A 116 12.56 -5.14 -2.64
N TYR A 117 11.66 -4.90 -3.59
CA TYR A 117 10.22 -4.73 -3.34
C TYR A 117 9.59 -5.97 -2.67
N GLU A 118 9.83 -7.17 -3.20
CA GLU A 118 9.32 -8.43 -2.64
C GLU A 118 9.82 -8.67 -1.21
N ASN A 119 11.05 -8.23 -0.88
CA ASN A 119 11.54 -8.33 0.49
C ASN A 119 10.76 -7.42 1.45
N TYR A 120 10.37 -6.23 1.01
CA TYR A 120 9.51 -5.37 1.83
C TYR A 120 8.11 -5.93 1.97
N GLU A 121 7.54 -6.52 0.91
CA GLU A 121 6.24 -7.21 1.01
C GLU A 121 6.26 -8.39 1.97
N LYS A 122 7.32 -9.20 1.96
CA LYS A 122 7.47 -10.31 2.92
C LYS A 122 7.44 -9.86 4.39
N ILE A 123 7.90 -8.65 4.68
CA ILE A 123 7.87 -8.08 6.03
C ILE A 123 6.50 -7.44 6.31
N LEU A 124 5.92 -6.77 5.32
CA LEU A 124 4.68 -6.02 5.45
C LEU A 124 3.44 -6.93 5.51
N HIS A 125 3.40 -8.03 4.74
CA HIS A 125 2.25 -8.93 4.66
C HIS A 125 1.87 -9.56 6.01
N PRO A 126 2.80 -10.10 6.83
CA PRO A 126 2.47 -10.60 8.16
C PRO A 126 1.86 -9.52 9.07
N ILE A 127 2.35 -8.27 8.97
CA ILE A 127 1.80 -7.13 9.73
C ILE A 127 0.37 -6.87 9.28
N LEU A 128 0.14 -6.77 7.97
CA LEU A 128 -1.20 -6.60 7.38
C LEU A 128 -2.17 -7.69 7.83
N ILE A 129 -1.77 -8.97 7.74
CA ILE A 129 -2.58 -10.11 8.16
C ILE A 129 -2.97 -9.96 9.64
N LYS A 130 -1.99 -9.68 10.52
CA LYS A 130 -2.24 -9.49 11.95
C LYS A 130 -3.24 -8.37 12.21
N VAL A 131 -3.10 -7.23 11.53
CA VAL A 131 -4.04 -6.10 11.71
C VAL A 131 -5.44 -6.45 11.19
N ILE A 132 -5.53 -7.13 10.05
CA ILE A 132 -6.81 -7.59 9.48
C ILE A 132 -7.51 -8.57 10.43
N MET A 133 -6.79 -9.56 10.96
CA MET A 133 -7.36 -10.52 11.92
C MET A 133 -7.89 -9.81 13.16
N ASN A 134 -7.11 -8.91 13.75
CA ASN A 134 -7.54 -8.15 14.93
C ASN A 134 -8.74 -7.23 14.64
N LYS A 135 -8.90 -6.75 13.39
CA LYS A 135 -10.09 -6.01 12.96
C LYS A 135 -11.31 -6.95 12.91
N GLN A 136 -11.16 -8.13 12.32
CA GLN A 136 -12.23 -9.11 12.18
C GLN A 136 -12.71 -9.65 13.52
N GLU A 137 -11.79 -9.96 14.45
CA GLU A 137 -12.12 -10.42 15.81
C GLU A 137 -12.97 -9.39 16.55
N ARG A 138 -12.56 -8.11 16.54
CA ARG A 138 -13.33 -7.02 17.17
C ARG A 138 -14.72 -6.88 16.57
N GLN A 139 -14.83 -6.94 15.24
CA GLN A 139 -16.13 -6.88 14.56
C GLN A 139 -17.05 -8.06 14.95
N GLN A 140 -16.50 -9.27 15.10
CA GLN A 140 -17.27 -10.43 15.55
C GLN A 140 -17.75 -10.26 17.00
N GLU A 141 -16.89 -9.78 17.90
CA GLU A 141 -17.29 -9.50 19.29
C GLU A 141 -18.41 -8.46 19.37
N ASP A 142 -18.32 -7.38 18.59
CA ASP A 142 -19.32 -6.32 18.59
C ASP A 142 -20.67 -6.83 18.09
N ILE A 143 -20.69 -7.67 17.05
CA ILE A 143 -21.92 -8.35 16.56
C ILE A 143 -22.53 -9.23 17.65
N LEU A 144 -21.71 -10.03 18.34
CA LEU A 144 -22.18 -10.90 19.43
C LEU A 144 -22.73 -10.11 20.62
N LYS A 145 -22.19 -8.92 20.91
CA LYS A 145 -22.69 -8.03 21.97
C LYS A 145 -24.04 -7.41 21.59
N VAL A 146 -24.23 -7.00 20.34
CA VAL A 146 -25.51 -6.45 19.84
C VAL A 146 -26.63 -7.49 19.91
N GLN A 147 -26.34 -8.75 19.59
CA GLN A 147 -27.34 -9.84 19.66
C GLN A 147 -27.75 -10.22 21.10
N LYS A 148 -26.97 -9.81 22.11
CA LYS A 148 -27.26 -10.06 23.53
C LYS A 148 -28.13 -8.96 24.17
N VAL A 149 -28.53 -7.91 23.45
CA VAL A 149 -29.47 -6.91 23.98
C VAL A 149 -30.86 -7.55 24.06
N PRO A 150 -31.41 -7.82 25.27
CA PRO A 150 -32.74 -8.40 25.38
C PRO A 150 -33.77 -7.41 24.88
N TYR A 151 -34.74 -7.87 24.09
CA TYR A 151 -35.98 -7.13 23.85
C TYR A 151 -36.66 -6.91 25.20
N ILE A 152 -36.45 -5.73 25.80
CA ILE A 152 -37.25 -5.28 26.94
C ILE A 152 -38.62 -4.94 26.36
N CYS A 153 -39.52 -5.92 26.43
CA CYS A 153 -40.93 -5.75 26.14
C CYS A 153 -41.50 -4.81 27.22
N VAL A 154 -41.69 -3.53 26.88
CA VAL A 154 -42.36 -2.58 27.75
C VAL A 154 -43.84 -2.97 27.75
N LYS A 155 -44.32 -3.49 28.88
CA LYS A 155 -45.73 -3.77 29.13
C LYS A 155 -46.51 -2.49 29.39
#